data_AF-A0A484YQX7-F1
#
_entry.id   AF-A0A484YQX7-F1
#
_cell.length_a   1.000
_cell.length_b   1.000
_cell.length_c   1.000
_cell.angle_alpha   90.00
_cell.angle_beta   90.00
_cell.angle_gamma   90.00
#
_symmetry.space_group_name_H-M   'P 1'
#
loop_
_entity.id
_entity.type
_entity.pdbx_description
1 polymer ?
#
loop_
_entity_poly.entity_id
_entity_poly.type
_entity_poly.pdbx_seq_one_letter_code
_entity_poly.pdbx_strand_id
1 'polypeptide(L)'
;MTLEGTDPKLISTWANAFTLKAIELARSELVNDLVTAVDIRKHSNNDQIQALRQVAAETKRDQIARLTDALKIAQAVGLETPPSTGNLITDYKDDTMYLRGTRALQADLERLNARENNDAYIPELSDLLRVQALLNSINLAPENLAVAKVDSAASPPVNPVKPKKTLSLALGVFLGMLLGVGVVIVRKTLAAR
;
A
#
# COMPACT_ATOMS: atom_id res chain seq x y z
N MET A 1 8.68 20.03 -18.73
CA MET A 1 9.08 19.40 -20.00
C MET A 1 9.53 20.47 -20.97
N THR A 2 10.60 20.22 -21.74
CA THR A 2 11.07 21.14 -22.80
C THR A 2 10.99 20.44 -24.14
N LEU A 3 10.39 21.09 -25.14
CA LEU A 3 10.35 20.62 -26.52
C LEU A 3 10.94 21.70 -27.43
N GLU A 4 11.74 21.28 -28.41
CA GLU A 4 12.31 22.15 -29.44
C GLU A 4 11.66 21.83 -30.78
N GLY A 5 11.40 22.84 -31.61
CA GLY A 5 10.89 22.65 -32.96
C GLY A 5 10.69 23.96 -33.70
N THR A 6 10.24 23.85 -34.95
CA THR A 6 10.25 24.96 -35.91
C THR A 6 9.09 25.95 -35.71
N ASP A 7 7.92 25.47 -35.29
CA ASP A 7 6.75 26.31 -34.98
C ASP A 7 6.54 26.45 -33.46
N PRO A 8 6.77 27.66 -32.90
CA PRO A 8 6.57 27.96 -31.49
C PRO A 8 5.18 27.57 -30.95
N LYS A 9 4.11 27.78 -31.74
CA LYS A 9 2.73 27.51 -31.29
C LYS A 9 2.46 26.02 -31.21
N LEU A 10 2.84 25.29 -32.26
CA LEU A 10 2.67 23.83 -32.31
C LEU A 10 3.43 23.14 -31.17
N ILE A 11 4.67 23.55 -30.92
CA ILE A 11 5.51 22.96 -29.87
C ILE A 11 4.98 23.24 -28.47
N SER A 12 4.48 24.46 -28.19
CA SER A 12 3.80 24.74 -26.92
C SER A 12 2.52 23.91 -26.74
N THR A 13 1.77 23.70 -27.81
CA THR A 13 0.53 22.91 -27.80
C THR A 13 0.84 21.44 -27.51
N TRP A 14 1.86 20.88 -28.19
CA TRP A 14 2.31 19.51 -27.95
C TRP A 14 2.89 19.34 -26.54
N ALA A 15 3.70 20.27 -26.05
CA ALA A 15 4.23 20.20 -24.69
C ALA A 15 3.10 20.11 -23.65
N ASN A 16 2.05 20.94 -23.80
CA ASN A 16 0.87 20.88 -22.96
C ASN A 16 0.11 19.55 -23.13
N ALA A 17 -0.15 19.13 -24.37
CA ALA A 17 -0.88 17.88 -24.66
C ALA A 17 -0.17 16.63 -24.13
N PHE A 18 1.15 16.52 -24.32
CA PHE A 18 1.95 15.43 -23.77
C PHE A 18 1.95 15.43 -22.25
N THR A 19 2.09 16.60 -21.62
CA THR A 19 2.05 16.72 -20.16
C THR A 19 0.68 16.27 -19.63
N LEU A 20 -0.42 16.71 -20.24
CA LEU A 20 -1.77 16.29 -19.85
C LEU A 20 -1.97 14.78 -20.05
N LYS A 21 -1.50 14.22 -21.18
CA LYS A 21 -1.61 12.78 -21.44
C LYS A 21 -0.81 11.95 -20.45
N ALA A 22 0.41 12.39 -20.11
CA ALA A 22 1.24 11.73 -19.11
C ALA A 22 0.58 11.76 -17.73
N ILE A 23 -0.03 12.88 -17.34
CA ILE A 23 -0.78 12.99 -16.07
C ILE A 23 -1.98 12.05 -16.06
N GLU A 24 -2.73 11.96 -17.17
CA GLU A 24 -3.88 11.05 -17.30
C GLU A 24 -3.45 9.58 -17.18
N LEU A 25 -2.40 9.18 -17.88
CA LEU A 25 -1.87 7.80 -17.83
C LEU A 25 -1.37 7.47 -16.42
N ALA A 26 -0.58 8.36 -15.82
CA ALA A 26 -0.08 8.17 -14.46
C ALA A 26 -1.20 8.13 -13.43
N ARG A 27 -2.30 8.87 -13.62
CA ARG A 27 -3.52 8.77 -12.81
C ARG A 27 -4.16 7.40 -12.94
N SER A 28 -4.34 6.90 -14.15
CA SER A 28 -4.94 5.58 -14.35
C SER A 28 -4.10 4.47 -13.73
N GLU A 29 -2.78 4.53 -13.91
CA GLU A 29 -1.83 3.56 -13.34
C GLU A 29 -1.84 3.62 -11.81
N LEU A 30 -1.75 4.83 -11.22
CA LEU A 30 -1.82 5.00 -9.77
C LEU A 30 -3.13 4.48 -9.18
N VAL A 31 -4.28 4.74 -9.83
CA VAL A 31 -5.58 4.21 -9.38
C VAL A 31 -5.54 2.69 -9.37
N ASN A 32 -5.06 2.07 -10.45
CA ASN A 32 -4.98 0.62 -10.55
C ASN A 32 -4.07 0.01 -9.47
N ASP A 33 -2.92 0.63 -9.22
CA ASP A 33 -1.97 0.21 -8.19
C ASP A 33 -2.58 0.36 -6.79
N LEU A 34 -3.27 1.46 -6.51
CA LEU A 34 -3.94 1.69 -5.23
C LEU A 34 -5.10 0.71 -5.01
N VAL A 35 -5.90 0.42 -6.04
CA VAL A 35 -6.96 -0.60 -5.98
C VAL A 35 -6.36 -1.95 -5.64
N THR A 36 -5.31 -2.34 -6.37
CA THR A 36 -4.60 -3.59 -6.15
C THR A 36 -4.01 -3.66 -4.73
N ALA A 37 -3.39 -2.58 -4.25
CA ALA A 37 -2.82 -2.52 -2.92
C ALA A 37 -3.89 -2.62 -1.82
N VAL A 38 -5.03 -1.94 -1.99
CA VAL A 38 -6.18 -2.04 -1.07
C VAL A 38 -6.75 -3.45 -1.08
N ASP A 39 -6.89 -4.09 -2.24
CA ASP A 39 -7.42 -5.44 -2.35
C ASP A 39 -6.49 -6.50 -1.76
N ILE A 40 -5.17 -6.38 -1.98
CA ILE A 40 -4.18 -7.21 -1.28
C ILE A 40 -4.31 -7.05 0.23
N ARG A 41 -4.48 -5.82 0.72
CA ARG A 41 -4.63 -5.55 2.15
C ARG A 41 -5.94 -6.12 2.70
N LYS A 42 -7.05 -6.03 1.95
CA LYS A 42 -8.33 -6.65 2.31
C LYS A 42 -8.20 -8.17 2.39
N HIS A 43 -7.58 -8.81 1.40
CA HIS A 43 -7.37 -10.24 1.41
C HIS A 43 -6.52 -10.68 2.60
N SER A 44 -5.37 -10.03 2.82
CA SER A 44 -4.51 -10.34 3.96
C SER A 44 -5.23 -10.18 5.31
N ASN A 45 -6.04 -9.13 5.48
CA ASN A 45 -6.82 -8.91 6.70
C ASN A 45 -7.92 -9.97 6.88
N ASN A 46 -8.61 -10.33 5.79
CA ASN A 46 -9.59 -11.41 5.80
C ASN A 46 -8.94 -12.77 6.15
N ASP A 47 -7.76 -13.07 5.60
CA ASP A 47 -7.05 -14.31 5.89
C ASP A 47 -6.67 -14.39 7.38
N GLN A 48 -6.24 -13.28 7.98
CA GLN A 48 -6.00 -13.19 9.43
C GLN A 48 -7.27 -13.45 10.24
N ILE A 49 -8.41 -12.87 9.83
CA ILE A 49 -9.72 -13.12 10.47
C ILE A 49 -10.07 -14.61 10.41
N GLN A 50 -9.90 -15.25 9.26
CA GLN A 50 -10.22 -16.67 9.11
C GLN A 50 -9.27 -17.55 9.94
N ALA A 51 -7.98 -17.24 9.95
CA ALA A 51 -7.00 -17.95 10.77
C ALA A 51 -7.35 -17.86 12.26
N LEU A 52 -7.69 -16.67 12.77
CA LEU A 52 -8.10 -16.50 14.17
C LEU A 52 -9.38 -17.27 14.50
N ARG A 53 -10.36 -17.28 13.59
CA ARG A 53 -11.59 -18.07 13.77
C ARG A 53 -11.32 -19.57 13.81
N GLN A 54 -10.41 -20.04 12.96
CA GLN A 54 -9.99 -21.44 12.96
C GLN A 54 -9.29 -21.80 14.28
N VAL A 55 -8.31 -20.99 14.71
CA VAL A 55 -7.61 -21.18 15.99
C VAL A 55 -8.58 -21.17 17.16
N ALA A 56 -9.59 -20.29 17.16
CA ALA A 56 -10.61 -20.23 18.20
C ALA A 56 -11.51 -21.48 18.20
N ALA A 57 -11.83 -22.03 17.03
CA ALA A 57 -12.58 -23.28 16.91
C ALA A 57 -11.78 -24.49 17.42
N GLU A 58 -10.49 -24.56 17.08
CA GLU A 58 -9.57 -25.58 17.60
C GLU A 58 -9.41 -25.46 19.13
N THR A 59 -9.18 -24.24 19.63
CA THR A 59 -9.10 -23.97 21.07
C THR A 59 -10.38 -24.39 21.80
N LYS A 60 -11.56 -24.13 21.23
CA LYS A 60 -12.84 -24.58 21.77
C LYS A 60 -12.90 -26.11 21.84
N ARG A 61 -12.49 -26.80 20.77
CA ARG A 61 -12.47 -28.27 20.71
C ARG A 61 -11.56 -28.86 21.79
N ASP A 62 -10.38 -28.27 21.97
CA ASP A 62 -9.44 -28.69 23.01
C ASP A 62 -9.97 -28.46 24.43
N GLN A 63 -10.65 -27.32 24.65
CA GLN A 63 -11.33 -27.04 25.92
C GLN A 63 -12.41 -28.07 26.22
N ILE A 64 -13.23 -28.44 25.22
CA ILE A 64 -14.27 -29.47 25.38
C ILE A 64 -13.63 -30.83 25.74
N ALA A 65 -12.53 -31.21 25.08
CA ALA A 65 -11.83 -32.46 25.38
C ALA A 65 -11.31 -32.49 26.83
N ARG A 66 -10.61 -31.42 27.26
CA ARG A 66 -10.11 -31.31 28.64
C ARG A 66 -11.22 -31.34 29.68
N LEU A 67 -12.32 -30.61 29.46
CA LEU A 67 -13.48 -30.62 30.36
C LEU A 67 -14.15 -31.99 30.42
N THR A 68 -14.21 -32.71 29.29
CA THR A 68 -14.77 -34.06 29.22
C THR A 68 -13.94 -35.05 30.03
N ASP A 69 -12.61 -34.98 29.95
CA ASP A 69 -11.74 -35.85 30.73
C ASP A 69 -11.77 -35.51 32.22
N ALA A 70 -11.75 -34.22 32.57
CA ALA A 70 -11.94 -33.78 33.95
C ALA A 70 -13.29 -34.24 34.53
N LEU A 71 -14.36 -34.22 33.72
CA LEU A 71 -15.68 -34.69 34.13
C LEU A 71 -15.68 -36.19 34.43
N LYS A 72 -15.01 -37.02 33.60
CA LYS A 72 -14.86 -38.46 33.86
C LYS A 72 -14.14 -38.72 35.19
N ILE A 73 -13.07 -37.97 35.48
CA ILE A 73 -12.32 -38.10 36.74
C ILE A 73 -13.20 -37.69 37.93
N ALA A 74 -13.90 -36.55 37.83
CA ALA A 74 -14.81 -36.08 38.88
C ALA A 74 -15.93 -37.09 39.16
N GLN A 75 -16.49 -37.72 38.11
CA GLN A 75 -17.48 -38.79 38.24
C GLN A 75 -16.90 -40.04 38.92
N ALA A 76 -15.69 -40.46 38.54
CA ALA A 76 -15.01 -41.61 39.14
C ALA A 76 -14.71 -41.41 40.64
N VAL A 77 -14.43 -40.17 41.05
CA VAL A 77 -14.17 -39.80 42.45
C VAL A 77 -15.46 -39.48 43.22
N GLY A 78 -16.60 -39.34 42.55
CA GLY A 78 -17.89 -39.02 43.17
C GLY A 78 -17.99 -37.57 43.67
N LEU A 79 -17.23 -36.65 43.05
CA LEU A 79 -17.18 -35.25 43.47
C LEU A 79 -18.21 -34.41 42.69
N GLU A 80 -19.38 -34.16 43.28
CA GLU A 80 -20.42 -33.34 42.61
C GLU A 80 -20.16 -31.83 42.65
N THR A 81 -19.65 -31.35 43.78
CA THR A 81 -19.37 -29.94 44.05
C THR A 81 -17.94 -29.77 44.57
N PRO A 82 -17.36 -28.56 44.47
CA PRO A 82 -16.05 -28.29 45.06
C PRO A 82 -16.01 -28.66 46.54
N PRO A 83 -14.87 -29.16 47.07
CA PRO A 83 -14.73 -29.47 48.49
C PRO A 83 -15.02 -28.23 49.34
N SER A 84 -15.82 -28.41 50.41
CA SER A 84 -16.18 -27.32 51.36
C SER A 84 -14.97 -26.69 52.05
N THR A 85 -13.86 -27.43 52.16
CA THR A 85 -12.56 -26.97 52.69
C THR A 85 -11.65 -26.31 51.65
N GLY A 86 -12.12 -26.14 50.41
CA GLY A 86 -11.37 -25.55 49.32
C GLY A 86 -11.13 -24.05 49.51
N ASN A 87 -9.86 -23.63 49.47
CA ASN A 87 -9.48 -22.23 49.49
C ASN A 87 -10.04 -21.55 48.23
N LEU A 88 -10.77 -20.42 48.35
CA LEU A 88 -11.29 -19.66 47.19
C LEU A 88 -10.19 -19.14 46.23
N ILE A 89 -8.91 -19.35 46.60
CA ILE A 89 -7.70 -18.95 45.88
C ILE A 89 -7.18 -20.09 44.97
N THR A 90 -7.71 -21.32 45.06
CA THR A 90 -7.24 -22.41 44.18
C THR A 90 -7.66 -22.18 42.74
N ASP A 91 -6.67 -21.96 41.88
CA ASP A 91 -6.84 -21.88 40.43
C ASP A 91 -7.09 -23.30 39.88
N TYR A 92 -8.34 -23.62 39.58
CA TYR A 92 -8.73 -24.93 39.07
C TYR A 92 -8.40 -25.06 37.58
N LYS A 93 -7.12 -25.21 37.26
CA LYS A 93 -6.60 -25.40 35.89
C LYS A 93 -5.99 -26.79 35.69
N ASP A 94 -6.00 -27.20 34.43
CA ASP A 94 -5.43 -28.44 33.90
C ASP A 94 -5.77 -29.67 34.78
N ASP A 95 -4.78 -30.21 35.49
CA ASP A 95 -4.92 -31.43 36.28
C ASP A 95 -5.90 -31.30 37.46
N THR A 96 -6.20 -30.08 37.90
CA THR A 96 -7.10 -29.83 39.04
C THR A 96 -8.53 -29.51 38.60
N MET A 97 -8.84 -29.52 37.30
CA MET A 97 -10.18 -29.19 36.79
C MET A 97 -11.28 -30.06 37.39
N TYR A 98 -11.00 -31.34 37.68
CA TYR A 98 -11.97 -32.26 38.27
C TYR A 98 -12.44 -31.81 39.67
N LEU A 99 -11.63 -31.04 40.40
CA LEU A 99 -11.96 -30.52 41.73
C LEU A 99 -13.10 -29.50 41.71
N ARG A 100 -13.46 -28.97 40.52
CA ARG A 100 -14.64 -28.10 40.34
C ARG A 100 -15.97 -28.86 40.51
N GLY A 101 -15.92 -30.19 40.47
CA GLY A 101 -17.06 -31.08 40.59
C GLY A 101 -17.84 -31.26 39.27
N THR A 102 -18.59 -32.35 39.19
CA THR A 102 -19.32 -32.76 37.99
C THR A 102 -20.34 -31.71 37.51
N ARG A 103 -21.04 -31.05 38.44
CA ARG A 103 -22.10 -30.07 38.11
C ARG A 103 -21.55 -28.85 37.37
N ALA A 104 -20.42 -28.32 37.84
CA ALA A 104 -19.79 -27.15 37.21
C ALA A 104 -19.21 -27.51 35.84
N LEU A 105 -18.59 -28.68 35.71
CA LEU A 105 -18.01 -29.15 34.46
C LEU A 105 -19.07 -29.44 33.39
N GLN A 106 -20.21 -30.02 33.78
CA GLN A 106 -21.36 -30.23 32.88
C GLN A 106 -21.94 -28.91 32.39
N ALA A 107 -22.17 -27.95 33.29
CA ALA A 107 -22.68 -26.64 32.90
C ALA A 107 -21.72 -25.91 31.93
N ASP A 108 -20.41 -26.03 32.13
CA ASP A 108 -19.42 -25.46 31.21
C ASP A 108 -19.40 -26.15 29.84
N LEU A 109 -19.54 -27.48 29.81
CA LEU A 109 -19.64 -28.24 28.58
C LEU A 109 -20.91 -27.86 27.80
N GLU A 110 -22.05 -27.76 28.49
CA GLU A 110 -23.31 -27.31 27.87
C GLU A 110 -23.18 -25.91 27.29
N ARG A 111 -22.61 -24.97 28.05
CA ARG A 111 -22.34 -23.60 27.58
C ARG A 111 -21.43 -23.57 26.35
N LEU A 112 -20.33 -24.33 26.36
CA LEU A 112 -19.41 -24.38 25.22
C LEU A 112 -20.06 -25.06 24.00
N ASN A 113 -20.79 -26.16 24.20
CA ASN A 113 -21.46 -26.85 23.11
C ASN A 113 -22.58 -26.00 22.48
N ALA A 114 -23.35 -25.28 23.30
CA ALA A 114 -24.39 -24.35 22.84
C ALA A 114 -23.84 -23.10 22.14
N ARG A 115 -22.54 -22.78 22.31
CA ARG A 115 -21.92 -21.61 21.67
C ARG A 115 -21.71 -21.87 20.17
N GLU A 116 -22.53 -21.25 19.32
CA GLU A 116 -22.38 -21.32 17.86
C GLU A 116 -21.27 -20.41 17.32
N ASN A 117 -21.18 -19.17 17.83
CA ASN A 117 -20.20 -18.18 17.37
C ASN A 117 -19.09 -17.95 18.41
N ASN A 118 -17.83 -18.04 17.96
CA ASN A 118 -16.65 -17.82 18.77
C ASN A 118 -16.11 -16.38 18.69
N ASP A 119 -16.59 -15.55 17.76
CA ASP A 119 -16.04 -14.24 17.43
C ASP A 119 -15.92 -13.31 18.67
N ALA A 120 -16.91 -13.34 19.57
CA ALA A 120 -16.89 -12.52 20.80
C ALA A 120 -15.78 -12.91 21.80
N TYR A 121 -15.15 -14.07 21.61
CA TYR A 121 -14.10 -14.60 22.48
C TYR A 121 -12.71 -14.49 21.83
N ILE A 122 -12.60 -13.82 20.68
CA ILE A 122 -11.34 -13.57 19.97
C ILE A 122 -10.96 -12.10 20.19
N PRO A 123 -9.97 -11.79 21.05
CA PRO A 123 -9.63 -10.41 21.40
C PRO A 123 -9.29 -9.54 20.19
N GLU A 124 -8.47 -10.04 19.28
CA GLU A 124 -7.92 -9.30 18.13
C GLU A 124 -8.93 -9.15 16.99
N LEU A 125 -10.00 -9.95 16.95
CA LEU A 125 -10.94 -9.98 15.84
C LEU A 125 -11.66 -8.64 15.67
N SER A 126 -12.00 -7.97 16.78
CA SER A 126 -12.73 -6.71 16.75
C SER A 126 -11.97 -5.60 16.01
N ASP A 127 -10.64 -5.54 16.20
CA ASP A 127 -9.79 -4.57 15.52
C ASP A 127 -9.63 -4.90 14.04
N LEU A 128 -9.47 -6.18 13.68
CA LEU A 128 -9.38 -6.61 12.28
C LEU A 128 -10.70 -6.37 11.52
N LEU A 129 -11.85 -6.56 12.15
CA LEU A 129 -13.15 -6.24 11.56
C LEU A 129 -13.30 -4.73 11.33
N ARG A 130 -12.81 -3.90 12.26
CA ARG A 130 -12.78 -2.44 12.08
C ARG A 130 -11.92 -2.04 10.88
N VAL A 131 -10.73 -2.64 10.76
CA VAL A 131 -9.83 -2.42 9.62
C VAL A 131 -10.49 -2.89 8.32
N GLN A 132 -11.14 -4.05 8.32
CA GLN A 132 -11.87 -4.55 7.14
C GLN A 132 -12.96 -3.57 6.69
N ALA A 133 -13.76 -3.07 7.63
CA ALA A 133 -14.81 -2.10 7.35
C ALA A 133 -14.23 -0.80 6.77
N LEU A 134 -13.12 -0.31 7.33
CA LEU A 134 -12.41 0.86 6.80
C LEU A 134 -11.94 0.60 5.37
N LEU A 135 -11.24 -0.51 5.11
CA LEU A 135 -10.74 -0.86 3.76
C LEU A 135 -11.88 -0.98 2.74
N ASN A 136 -13.04 -1.51 3.15
CA ASN A 136 -14.22 -1.62 2.30
C ASN A 136 -14.88 -0.26 2.02
N SER A 137 -14.67 0.74 2.87
CA SER A 137 -15.18 2.11 2.68
C SER A 137 -14.30 2.99 1.79
N ILE A 138 -13.08 2.56 1.47
CA ILE A 138 -12.17 3.31 0.60
C ILE A 138 -12.73 3.33 -0.83
N ASN A 139 -13.10 4.51 -1.32
CA ASN A 139 -13.52 4.74 -2.70
C ASN A 139 -12.40 5.42 -3.50
N LEU A 140 -11.76 4.69 -4.38
CA LEU A 140 -10.67 5.17 -5.24
C LEU A 140 -11.25 5.66 -6.58
N ALA A 141 -11.98 6.76 -6.55
CA ALA A 141 -12.47 7.40 -7.76
C ALA A 141 -11.32 8.16 -8.46
N PRO A 142 -11.07 7.96 -9.77
CA PRO A 142 -9.98 8.63 -10.50
C PRO A 142 -10.04 10.16 -10.45
N GLU A 143 -11.26 10.70 -10.33
CA GLU A 143 -11.55 12.14 -10.33
C GLU A 143 -11.05 12.85 -9.07
N ASN A 144 -10.93 12.13 -7.95
CA ASN A 144 -10.49 12.69 -6.67
C ASN A 144 -8.96 12.59 -6.47
N LEU A 145 -8.23 12.05 -7.45
CA LEU A 145 -6.79 11.80 -7.34
C LEU A 145 -5.99 12.75 -8.24
N ALA A 146 -5.23 13.65 -7.61
CA ALA A 146 -4.29 14.53 -8.28
C ALA A 146 -2.88 13.92 -8.27
N VAL A 147 -2.40 13.48 -9.43
CA VAL A 147 -1.05 12.88 -9.57
C VAL A 147 0.03 13.94 -9.76
N ALA A 148 -0.32 15.05 -10.38
CA ALA A 148 0.57 16.20 -10.53
C ALA A 148 -0.23 17.49 -10.64
N LYS A 149 0.37 18.58 -10.19
CA LYS A 149 -0.12 19.94 -10.41
C LYS A 149 0.79 20.61 -11.44
N VAL A 150 0.20 21.16 -12.49
CA VAL A 150 0.96 21.94 -13.49
C VAL A 150 1.01 23.39 -13.02
N ASP A 151 2.21 23.88 -12.69
CA ASP A 151 2.39 25.24 -12.17
C ASP A 151 2.24 26.32 -13.25
N SER A 152 2.67 26.04 -14.49
CA SER A 152 2.47 26.92 -15.64
C SER A 152 2.35 26.10 -16.93
N ALA A 153 1.39 26.46 -17.77
CA ALA A 153 1.29 25.92 -19.13
C ALA A 153 2.50 26.36 -19.96
N ALA A 154 2.90 25.54 -20.92
CA ALA A 154 3.90 25.90 -21.91
C ALA A 154 3.35 27.04 -22.77
N SER A 155 4.03 28.19 -22.75
CA SER A 155 3.74 29.33 -23.61
C SER A 155 4.69 29.35 -24.82
N PRO A 156 4.23 29.78 -26.01
CA PRO A 156 5.10 29.91 -27.16
C PRO A 156 6.19 30.96 -26.89
N PRO A 157 7.47 30.67 -27.21
CA PRO A 157 8.54 31.63 -27.02
C PRO A 157 8.37 32.84 -27.94
N VAL A 158 8.50 34.05 -27.37
CA VAL A 158 8.38 35.33 -28.10
C VAL A 158 9.54 35.51 -29.09
N ASN A 159 10.74 35.00 -28.75
CA ASN A 159 11.92 35.05 -29.60
C ASN A 159 12.48 33.64 -29.84
N PRO A 160 12.96 33.31 -31.05
CA PRO A 160 13.63 32.04 -31.31
C PRO A 160 14.85 31.86 -30.40
N VAL A 161 14.94 30.72 -29.73
CA VAL A 161 16.04 30.42 -28.79
C VAL A 161 17.35 30.13 -29.54
N LYS A 162 17.27 29.59 -30.76
CA LYS A 162 18.43 29.24 -31.62
C LYS A 162 18.11 29.48 -33.11
N PRO A 163 19.12 29.74 -33.97
CA PRO A 163 20.51 30.07 -33.63
C PRO A 163 20.66 31.52 -33.16
N LYS A 164 21.66 31.78 -32.30
CA LYS A 164 21.99 33.15 -31.87
C LYS A 164 22.59 33.91 -33.05
N LYS A 165 21.77 34.72 -33.73
CA LYS A 165 22.16 35.44 -34.97
C LYS A 165 23.47 36.22 -34.82
N THR A 166 23.72 36.82 -33.65
CA THR A 166 24.96 37.56 -33.35
C THR A 166 26.19 36.65 -33.30
N LEU A 167 26.07 35.46 -32.69
CA LEU A 167 27.16 34.49 -32.60
C LEU A 167 27.51 33.93 -33.99
N SER A 168 26.49 33.57 -34.77
CA SER A 168 26.70 33.09 -36.15
C SER A 168 27.35 34.17 -37.03
N LEU A 169 26.95 35.43 -36.87
CA LEU A 169 27.54 36.56 -37.60
C LEU A 169 28.99 36.83 -37.19
N ALA A 170 29.29 36.86 -35.88
CA ALA A 170 30.64 37.07 -35.38
C ALA A 170 31.61 35.98 -35.87
N LEU A 171 31.16 34.72 -35.89
CA LEU A 171 31.94 33.61 -36.40
C LEU A 171 32.21 33.75 -37.91
N GLY A 172 31.21 34.18 -38.68
CA GLY A 172 31.37 34.44 -40.12
C GLY A 172 32.38 35.55 -40.42
N VAL A 173 32.33 36.65 -39.65
CA VAL A 173 33.30 37.76 -39.78
C VAL A 173 34.71 37.31 -39.45
N PHE A 174 34.88 36.56 -38.36
CA PHE A 174 36.18 36.05 -37.93
C PHE A 174 36.83 35.12 -38.97
N LEU A 175 36.06 34.17 -39.51
CA LEU A 175 36.51 33.29 -40.59
C LEU A 175 36.82 34.07 -41.88
N GLY A 176 35.99 35.05 -42.24
CA GLY A 176 36.23 35.91 -43.39
C GLY A 176 37.52 36.71 -43.26
N MET A 177 37.81 37.24 -42.06
CA MET A 177 39.05 37.98 -41.78
C MET A 177 40.29 37.09 -41.90
N LEU A 178 40.25 35.87 -41.33
CA LEU A 178 41.34 34.90 -41.44
C LEU A 178 41.67 34.55 -42.90
N LEU A 179 40.64 34.24 -43.71
CA LEU A 179 40.82 33.93 -45.12
C LEU A 179 41.34 35.16 -45.90
N GLY A 180 40.83 36.36 -45.62
CA GLY A 180 41.31 37.59 -46.24
C GLY A 180 42.79 37.85 -46.00
N VAL A 181 43.25 37.68 -44.75
CA VAL A 181 44.68 37.81 -44.40
C VAL A 181 45.51 36.75 -45.13
N GLY A 182 45.05 35.49 -45.18
CA GLY A 182 45.73 34.42 -45.90
C GLY A 182 45.96 34.73 -47.39
N VAL A 183 44.94 35.27 -48.08
CA VAL A 183 45.05 35.66 -49.50
C VAL A 183 46.07 36.78 -49.71
N VAL A 184 46.12 37.77 -48.82
CA VAL A 184 47.09 38.87 -48.91
C VAL A 184 48.53 38.37 -48.74
N ILE A 185 48.76 37.43 -47.81
CA ILE A 185 50.09 36.85 -47.59
C ILE A 185 50.55 36.09 -48.83
N VAL A 186 49.71 35.21 -49.38
CA VAL A 186 50.03 34.44 -50.60
C VAL A 186 50.31 35.37 -51.78
N ARG A 187 49.50 36.43 -51.94
CA ARG A 187 49.75 37.43 -52.99
C ARG A 187 51.08 38.15 -52.80
N LYS A 188 51.44 38.54 -51.56
CA LYS A 188 52.72 39.19 -51.29
C LYS A 188 53.90 38.26 -51.51
N THR A 189 53.83 36.98 -51.13
CA THR A 189 54.94 36.04 -51.32
C THR A 189 55.14 35.65 -52.77
N LEU A 190 54.06 35.55 -53.56
CA LEU A 190 54.15 35.32 -55.01
C LEU A 190 54.63 36.56 -55.78
N ALA A 191 54.28 37.77 -55.34
CA ALA A 191 54.73 39.02 -55.95
C ALA A 191 56.14 39.47 -55.50
N ALA A 192 56.65 38.92 -54.39
CA ALA A 192 58.01 39.16 -53.89
C ALA A 192 59.03 38.14 -54.41
N ARG A 193 58.64 37.34 -55.41
CA ARG A 193 59.48 36.37 -56.11
C ARG A 193 59.72 36.85 -57.54
#